data_AF-A0A7C8IDN9-F1
#
_entry.id   AF-A0A7C8IDN9-F1
#
_cell.length_a   1.000
_cell.length_b   1.000
_cell.length_c   1.000
_cell.angle_alpha   90.00
_cell.angle_beta   90.00
_cell.angle_gamma   90.00
#
_symmetry.space_group_name_H-M   'P 1'
#
loop_
_entity.id
_entity.type
_entity.pdbx_description
1 polymer ?
#
loop_
_entity_poly.entity_id
_entity_poly.type
_entity_poly.pdbx_seq_one_letter_code
_entity_poly.pdbx_strand_id
1 'polypeptide(L)'
;QNPTADPANVAQALVYTLLNVFDATRDLYETLRNKEKRDYQENLRSKGYPSSRRIEYVDGDGADGEEAIVMDKAAVTRQFEIGFQDVGAQYAVGDASASTALVKSRHDSHAQDDRYSAQTTILDLQSRPKATRTDTESTAFSGPTSYGTETAPHSLFCLYALDLQRHPSQTLAASLTSDPNPYCPYCKRVLHLSAGKSWEIFKDDEGTERCFRVQNRFVIKCHRESADGGYSCILCSRADAGETVCGDVKALIRHVWMDHDVGELELEEDVGELVEKVHSQRRDSGMSFSESRGSRRSASLGPSRRGRRKFEREVDSLVVRPPPLRDT
;
A
#
# COMPACT_ATOMS: atom_id res chain seq x y z
N GLN A 1 1.05 57.54 7.92
CA GLN A 1 0.18 56.61 8.68
C GLN A 1 0.06 55.34 7.84
N ASN A 2 0.56 54.21 8.33
CA ASN A 2 0.39 52.94 7.62
C ASN A 2 -1.03 52.40 7.89
N PRO A 3 -1.77 51.95 6.87
CA PRO A 3 -3.07 51.32 7.09
C PRO A 3 -2.88 50.08 7.97
N THR A 4 -3.64 49.99 9.06
CA THR A 4 -3.67 48.81 9.93
C THR A 4 -4.25 47.65 9.15
N ALA A 5 -3.45 46.60 8.94
CA ALA A 5 -3.89 45.38 8.27
C ALA A 5 -4.97 44.70 9.12
N ASP A 6 -6.12 44.43 8.51
CA ASP A 6 -7.21 43.68 9.12
C ASP A 6 -6.77 42.21 9.31
N PRO A 7 -6.79 41.65 10.54
CA PRO A 7 -6.40 40.27 10.79
C PRO A 7 -7.25 39.25 10.02
N ALA A 8 -8.50 39.57 9.68
CA ALA A 8 -9.34 38.70 8.86
C ALA A 8 -8.72 38.46 7.47
N ASN A 9 -8.07 39.48 6.90
CA ASN A 9 -7.38 39.37 5.62
C ASN A 9 -6.14 38.46 5.69
N VAL A 10 -5.51 38.35 6.86
CA VAL A 10 -4.32 37.50 7.06
C VAL A 10 -4.70 36.02 7.07
N ALA A 11 -5.74 35.64 7.84
CA ALA A 11 -6.22 34.26 7.89
C ALA A 11 -6.74 33.80 6.52
N GLN A 12 -7.50 34.66 5.85
CA GLN A 12 -7.99 34.39 4.49
C GLN A 12 -6.84 34.22 3.48
N ALA A 13 -5.80 35.06 3.57
CA ALA A 13 -4.61 34.93 2.72
C ALA A 13 -3.86 33.60 2.95
N LEU A 14 -3.75 33.14 4.20
CA LEU A 14 -3.13 31.84 4.50
C LEU A 14 -3.93 30.68 3.91
N VAL A 15 -5.26 30.71 4.01
CA VAL A 15 -6.13 29.66 3.46
C VAL A 15 -6.06 29.64 1.94
N TYR A 16 -6.10 30.78 1.26
CA TYR A 16 -5.91 30.83 -0.19
C TYR A 16 -4.53 30.32 -0.61
N THR A 17 -3.49 30.63 0.18
CA THR A 17 -2.16 30.08 -0.07
C THR A 17 -2.15 28.55 0.02
N LEU A 18 -2.81 27.98 1.02
CA LEU A 18 -2.96 26.53 1.17
C LEU A 18 -3.74 25.91 0.01
N LEU A 19 -4.84 26.53 -0.43
CA LEU A 19 -5.63 26.06 -1.58
C LEU A 19 -4.81 26.08 -2.87
N ASN A 20 -3.96 27.09 -3.07
CA ASN A 20 -3.05 27.14 -4.22
C ASN A 20 -2.02 26.01 -4.18
N VAL A 21 -1.57 25.59 -2.99
CA VAL A 21 -0.67 24.43 -2.85
C VAL A 21 -1.36 23.14 -3.28
N PHE A 22 -2.64 22.95 -2.98
CA PHE A 22 -3.41 21.80 -3.48
C PHE A 22 -3.50 21.78 -5.01
N ASP A 23 -3.80 22.92 -5.63
CA ASP A 23 -3.84 23.01 -7.10
C ASP A 23 -2.47 22.73 -7.73
N ALA A 24 -1.40 23.31 -7.19
CA ALA A 24 -0.04 23.04 -7.65
C ALA A 24 0.36 21.56 -7.49
N THR A 25 -0.10 20.91 -6.41
CA THR A 25 0.16 19.49 -6.16
C THR A 25 -0.59 18.59 -7.15
N ARG A 26 -1.85 18.92 -7.46
CA ARG A 26 -2.64 18.23 -8.49
C ARG A 26 -1.96 18.36 -9.86
N ASP A 27 -1.59 19.57 -10.26
CA ASP A 27 -0.95 19.83 -11.55
C ASP A 27 0.41 19.09 -11.68
N LEU A 28 1.18 19.01 -10.58
CA LEU A 28 2.40 18.22 -10.52
C LEU A 28 2.11 16.72 -10.66
N TYR A 29 1.09 16.19 -9.98
CA TYR A 29 0.67 14.80 -10.08
C TYR A 29 0.28 14.43 -11.51
N GLU A 30 -0.54 15.25 -12.18
CA GLU A 30 -0.90 15.07 -13.60
C GLU A 30 0.34 15.09 -14.50
N THR A 31 1.27 16.02 -14.25
CA THR A 31 2.51 16.12 -15.01
C THR A 31 3.37 14.86 -14.88
N LEU A 32 3.49 14.33 -13.66
CA LEU A 32 4.24 13.10 -13.39
C LEU A 32 3.57 11.89 -14.03
N ARG A 33 2.24 11.77 -13.96
CA ARG A 33 1.47 10.70 -14.64
C ARG A 33 1.64 10.74 -16.15
N ASN A 34 1.54 11.93 -16.74
CA ASN A 34 1.75 12.11 -18.18
C ASN A 34 3.18 11.79 -18.60
N LYS A 35 4.17 12.09 -17.74
CA LYS A 35 5.55 11.70 -17.97
C LYS A 35 5.73 10.17 -17.89
N GLU A 36 5.22 9.53 -16.84
CA GLU A 36 5.27 8.08 -16.67
C GLU A 36 4.69 7.36 -17.91
N LYS A 37 3.54 7.83 -18.41
CA LYS A 37 2.91 7.31 -19.62
C LYS A 37 3.79 7.46 -20.86
N ARG A 38 4.46 8.62 -21.05
CA ARG A 38 5.39 8.85 -22.15
C ARG A 38 6.62 7.95 -22.05
N ASP A 39 7.23 7.86 -20.87
CA ASP A 39 8.41 7.03 -20.62
C ASP A 39 8.10 5.55 -20.87
N TYR A 40 6.90 5.09 -20.49
CA TYR A 40 6.44 3.73 -20.77
C TYR A 40 6.24 3.47 -22.27
N GLN A 41 5.63 4.41 -23.00
CA GLN A 41 5.48 4.30 -24.45
C GLN A 41 6.84 4.28 -25.16
N GLU A 42 7.79 5.10 -24.73
CA GLU A 42 9.15 5.11 -25.26
C GLU A 42 9.88 3.80 -24.97
N ASN A 43 9.70 3.24 -23.77
CA ASN A 43 10.23 1.93 -23.39
C ASN A 43 9.63 0.79 -24.22
N LEU A 44 8.35 0.85 -24.57
CA LEU A 44 7.75 -0.11 -25.51
C LEU A 44 8.31 0.03 -26.91
N ARG A 45 8.50 1.27 -27.39
CA ARG A 45 9.11 1.52 -28.71
C ARG A 45 10.55 1.01 -28.77
N SER A 46 11.35 1.22 -27.73
CA SER A 46 12.75 0.75 -27.68
C SER A 46 12.85 -0.78 -27.67
N LYS A 47 11.82 -1.47 -27.19
CA LYS A 47 11.69 -2.94 -27.24
C LYS A 47 11.15 -3.48 -28.57
N GLY A 48 10.92 -2.63 -29.58
CA GLY A 48 10.51 -3.05 -30.92
C GLY A 48 9.01 -3.39 -31.04
N TYR A 49 8.19 -3.02 -30.06
CA TYR A 49 6.74 -3.17 -30.19
C TYR A 49 6.22 -2.19 -31.26
N PRO A 50 5.51 -2.68 -32.30
CA PRO A 50 5.00 -1.82 -33.35
C PRO A 50 3.91 -0.89 -32.80
N SER A 51 4.00 0.40 -33.13
CA SER A 51 3.04 1.44 -32.73
C SER A 51 1.59 1.15 -33.15
N SER A 52 1.36 0.18 -34.04
CA SER A 52 0.03 -0.24 -34.51
C SER A 52 -0.72 -1.11 -33.49
N ARG A 53 -0.04 -1.75 -32.53
CA ARG A 53 -0.73 -2.34 -31.38
C ARG A 53 -1.01 -1.23 -30.38
N ARG A 54 -2.27 -0.77 -30.36
CA ARG A 54 -2.80 0.10 -29.30
C ARG A 54 -2.72 -0.66 -27.98
N ILE A 55 -1.59 -0.56 -27.29
CA ILE A 55 -1.42 -1.07 -25.93
C ILE A 55 -2.16 -0.07 -25.05
N GLU A 56 -3.35 -0.47 -24.60
CA GLU A 56 -4.12 0.29 -23.65
C GLU A 56 -3.38 0.29 -22.32
N TYR A 57 -3.06 1.48 -21.84
CA TYR A 57 -2.51 1.65 -20.50
C TYR A 57 -3.66 1.37 -19.55
N VAL A 58 -3.65 0.21 -18.89
CA VAL A 58 -4.61 -0.06 -17.82
C VAL A 58 -4.14 0.76 -16.63
N ASP A 59 -4.78 1.90 -16.40
CA ASP A 59 -4.55 2.76 -15.25
C ASP A 59 -4.99 2.02 -13.97
N GLY A 60 -4.12 1.13 -13.48
CA GLY A 60 -4.45 0.08 -12.51
C GLY A 60 -4.99 0.57 -11.17
N ASP A 61 -4.75 1.83 -10.79
CA ASP A 61 -5.23 2.42 -9.53
C ASP A 61 -5.46 3.95 -9.70
N GLY A 62 -5.76 4.39 -10.94
CA GLY A 62 -5.63 5.80 -11.33
C GLY A 62 -6.64 6.76 -10.71
N ALA A 63 -7.84 6.28 -10.40
CA ALA A 63 -8.93 7.14 -9.91
C ALA A 63 -8.71 7.61 -8.46
N ASP A 64 -8.04 6.81 -7.63
CA ASP A 64 -7.97 7.04 -6.17
C ASP A 64 -7.10 8.25 -5.80
N GLY A 65 -6.03 8.52 -6.57
CA GLY A 65 -5.09 9.59 -6.24
C GLY A 65 -5.59 11.01 -6.55
N GLU A 66 -6.25 11.20 -7.69
CA GLU A 66 -6.75 12.52 -8.08
C GLU A 66 -8.00 12.91 -7.27
N GLU A 67 -8.91 11.95 -7.09
CA GLU A 67 -10.11 12.13 -6.27
C GLU A 67 -9.76 12.45 -4.82
N ALA A 68 -8.74 11.79 -4.24
CA ALA A 68 -8.27 12.08 -2.90
C ALA A 68 -7.81 13.55 -2.73
N ILE A 69 -7.01 14.08 -3.66
CA ILE A 69 -6.53 15.48 -3.57
C ILE A 69 -7.69 16.47 -3.66
N VAL A 70 -8.68 16.20 -4.52
CA VAL A 70 -9.89 17.03 -4.66
C VAL A 70 -10.75 16.98 -3.39
N MET A 71 -10.93 15.78 -2.83
CA MET A 71 -11.70 15.57 -1.60
C MET A 71 -11.04 16.24 -0.39
N ASP A 72 -9.71 16.17 -0.26
CA ASP A 72 -8.96 16.85 0.81
C ASP A 72 -9.09 18.38 0.69
N LYS A 73 -8.96 18.93 -0.53
CA LYS A 73 -9.17 20.36 -0.78
C LYS A 73 -10.58 20.81 -0.37
N ALA A 74 -11.59 20.02 -0.73
CA ALA A 74 -12.98 20.31 -0.37
C ALA A 74 -13.21 20.24 1.14
N ALA A 75 -12.63 19.24 1.82
CA ALA A 75 -12.71 19.09 3.27
C ALA A 75 -12.09 20.28 4.01
N VAL A 76 -10.90 20.71 3.59
CA VAL A 76 -10.21 21.90 4.15
C VAL A 76 -11.04 23.16 3.96
N THR A 77 -11.59 23.36 2.76
CA THR A 77 -12.44 24.52 2.44
C THR A 77 -13.67 24.54 3.35
N ARG A 78 -14.33 23.39 3.51
CA ARG A 78 -15.52 23.26 4.36
C ARG A 78 -15.21 23.52 5.83
N GLN A 79 -14.11 22.98 6.35
CA GLN A 79 -13.71 23.20 7.74
C GLN A 79 -13.37 24.67 8.01
N PHE A 80 -12.72 25.34 7.07
CA PHE A 80 -12.48 26.77 7.15
C PHE A 80 -13.78 27.57 7.21
N GLU A 81 -14.75 27.26 6.33
CA GLU A 81 -16.02 27.98 6.28
C GLU A 81 -16.86 27.80 7.55
N ILE A 82 -16.91 26.57 8.09
CA ILE A 82 -17.55 26.27 9.39
C ILE A 82 -16.88 27.09 10.50
N GLY A 83 -15.55 27.02 10.62
CA GLY A 83 -14.83 27.77 11.65
C GLY A 83 -15.01 29.30 11.51
N PHE A 84 -15.03 29.80 10.29
CA PHE A 84 -15.24 31.23 10.04
C PHE A 84 -16.65 31.70 10.46
N GLN A 85 -17.68 30.90 10.18
CA GLN A 85 -19.06 31.21 10.58
C GLN A 85 -19.28 31.07 12.09
N ASP A 86 -18.77 30.00 12.71
CA ASP A 86 -19.03 29.67 14.12
C ASP A 86 -18.28 30.59 15.09
N VAL A 87 -17.00 30.82 14.83
CA VAL A 87 -16.09 31.53 15.73
C VAL A 87 -15.39 32.72 15.08
N GLY A 88 -15.19 32.70 13.76
CA GLY A 88 -14.48 33.77 13.04
C GLY A 88 -15.05 35.16 13.29
N ALA A 89 -16.37 35.32 13.33
CA ALA A 89 -17.00 36.62 13.61
C ALA A 89 -16.68 37.19 15.01
N GLN A 90 -16.51 36.33 16.01
CA GLN A 90 -16.26 36.75 17.40
C GLN A 90 -14.77 36.94 17.68
N TYR A 91 -13.89 36.13 17.08
CA TYR A 91 -12.45 36.19 17.29
C TYR A 91 -11.72 37.17 16.34
N ALA A 92 -12.31 37.53 15.19
CA ALA A 92 -11.78 38.60 14.34
C ALA A 92 -11.66 39.96 15.06
N VAL A 93 -12.49 40.19 16.10
CA VAL A 93 -12.43 41.40 16.93
C VAL A 93 -11.32 41.34 17.98
N GLY A 94 -10.96 40.15 18.47
CA GLY A 94 -9.99 39.96 19.55
C GLY A 94 -8.52 40.09 19.11
N ASP A 95 -8.16 39.54 17.95
CA ASP A 95 -6.75 39.40 17.55
C ASP A 95 -6.13 40.70 16.98
N ALA A 96 -6.96 41.68 16.60
CA ALA A 96 -6.51 43.03 16.26
C ALA A 96 -5.83 43.74 17.46
N SER A 97 -6.23 43.39 18.68
CA SER A 97 -5.65 43.97 19.90
C SER A 97 -4.36 43.26 20.35
N ALA A 98 -4.22 41.95 20.12
CA ALA A 98 -3.00 41.20 20.45
C ALA A 98 -1.85 41.45 19.46
N SER A 99 -2.16 41.63 18.17
CA SER A 99 -1.18 41.87 17.11
C SER A 99 -0.45 43.22 17.25
N THR A 100 -1.11 44.24 17.79
CA THR A 100 -0.49 45.56 18.04
C THR A 100 0.45 45.56 19.25
N ALA A 101 0.32 44.61 20.19
CA ALA A 101 1.21 44.48 21.34
C ALA A 101 2.56 43.83 20.97
N LEU A 102 2.57 42.88 20.04
CA LEU A 102 3.80 42.17 19.65
C LEU A 102 4.73 43.00 18.75
N VAL A 103 4.19 43.90 17.91
CA VAL A 103 5.02 44.78 17.06
C VAL A 103 5.66 45.92 17.85
N LYS A 104 5.09 46.31 19.00
CA LYS A 104 5.59 47.44 19.80
C LYS A 104 6.83 47.12 20.66
N SER A 105 7.29 45.86 20.69
CA SER A 105 8.49 45.46 21.45
C SER A 105 9.80 45.49 20.66
N ARG A 106 9.79 45.82 19.36
CA ARG A 106 10.99 45.74 18.49
C ARG A 106 11.65 47.08 18.16
N HIS A 107 11.25 48.19 18.79
CA HIS A 107 11.73 49.52 18.37
C HIS A 107 12.54 50.32 19.38
N ASP A 108 13.19 49.67 20.36
CA ASP A 108 14.23 50.33 21.16
C ASP A 108 15.46 49.43 21.30
N SER A 109 16.38 49.52 20.33
CA SER A 109 17.77 49.11 20.50
C SER A 109 18.62 49.87 19.48
N HIS A 110 19.17 50.97 19.98
CA HIS A 110 20.17 51.82 19.34
C HIS A 110 21.42 51.03 18.92
N ALA A 111 21.90 51.34 17.71
CA ALA A 111 23.26 51.26 17.18
C ALA A 111 24.33 50.52 18.02
N GLN A 112 24.89 49.43 17.47
CA GLN A 112 26.34 49.29 17.42
C GLN A 112 26.82 48.25 16.38
N ASP A 113 28.03 48.54 15.95
CA ASP A 113 28.89 47.98 14.92
C ASP A 113 29.24 46.47 15.05
N ASP A 114 29.87 45.99 13.98
CA ASP A 114 30.75 44.81 13.89
C ASP A 114 30.19 43.38 13.71
N ARG A 115 30.26 42.95 12.44
CA ARG A 115 30.97 41.74 11.96
C ARG A 115 31.16 40.55 12.92
N TYR A 116 30.20 39.60 13.01
CA TYR A 116 30.51 38.20 13.38
C TYR A 116 29.48 37.25 12.71
N SER A 117 29.91 36.44 11.73
CA SER A 117 30.22 35.00 11.86
C SER A 117 29.02 34.13 12.26
N ALA A 118 28.47 33.40 11.30
CA ALA A 118 27.43 32.41 11.50
C ALA A 118 27.99 31.18 12.25
N GLN A 119 27.79 31.13 13.56
CA GLN A 119 27.92 29.90 14.34
C GLN A 119 26.66 29.05 14.15
N THR A 120 26.80 27.96 13.38
CA THR A 120 25.84 26.86 13.38
C THR A 120 26.10 26.02 14.63
N THR A 121 25.12 25.94 15.52
CA THR A 121 25.17 25.12 16.72
C THR A 121 24.98 23.65 16.30
N ILE A 122 26.09 22.98 16.06
CA ILE A 122 26.16 21.52 16.02
C ILE A 122 25.95 21.05 17.47
N LEU A 123 24.80 20.46 17.74
CA LEU A 123 24.57 19.72 18.98
C LEU A 123 25.44 18.47 18.96
N ASP A 124 26.54 18.54 19.70
CA ASP A 124 27.48 17.44 19.92
C ASP A 124 26.83 16.42 20.86
N LEU A 125 26.26 15.36 20.28
CA LEU A 125 25.73 14.18 20.97
C LEU A 125 26.88 13.31 21.48
N GLN A 126 27.65 13.81 22.44
CA GLN A 126 28.59 13.01 23.20
C GLN A 126 28.05 12.72 24.60
N SER A 127 28.33 11.49 25.05
CA SER A 127 28.03 10.90 26.37
C SER A 127 26.65 10.27 26.57
N ARG A 128 26.42 9.13 25.90
CA ARG A 128 25.54 8.09 26.45
C ARG A 128 26.31 7.36 27.57
N PRO A 129 25.85 7.38 28.84
CA PRO A 129 26.50 6.68 29.93
C PRO A 129 26.51 5.16 29.68
N LYS A 130 27.69 4.56 29.79
CA LYS A 130 27.88 3.11 29.75
C LYS A 130 27.35 2.55 31.07
N ALA A 131 26.21 1.85 31.02
CA ALA A 131 25.67 1.19 32.20
C ALA A 131 26.61 0.08 32.66
N THR A 132 27.20 0.26 33.83
CA THR A 132 28.04 -0.72 34.52
C THR A 132 27.19 -1.93 34.87
N ARG A 133 27.47 -3.03 34.20
CA ARG A 133 26.85 -4.33 34.44
C ARG A 133 27.31 -4.80 35.82
N THR A 134 26.40 -4.80 36.79
CA THR A 134 26.65 -5.34 38.12
C THR A 134 26.27 -6.81 38.07
N ASP A 135 27.26 -7.67 38.23
CA ASP A 135 27.08 -9.11 38.37
C ASP A 135 26.15 -9.36 39.56
N THR A 136 24.94 -9.85 39.26
CA THR A 136 24.00 -10.29 40.29
C THR A 136 24.00 -11.81 40.26
N GLU A 137 24.51 -12.35 41.35
CA GLU A 137 24.79 -13.74 41.59
C GLU A 137 23.52 -14.58 41.48
N SER A 138 23.66 -15.73 40.82
CA SER A 138 22.64 -16.74 40.66
C SER A 138 22.19 -17.27 42.03
N THR A 139 20.96 -16.95 42.42
CA THR A 139 20.24 -17.72 43.44
C THR A 139 19.12 -18.49 42.75
N ALA A 140 19.38 -19.78 42.55
CA ALA A 140 18.38 -20.73 42.12
C ALA A 140 17.33 -20.88 43.24
N PHE A 141 16.20 -20.22 43.07
CA PHE A 141 15.01 -20.46 43.88
C PHE A 141 14.04 -21.33 43.07
N SER A 142 14.26 -22.64 43.10
CA SER A 142 13.27 -23.62 42.65
C SER A 142 12.16 -23.69 43.68
N GLY A 143 11.23 -22.74 43.60
CA GLY A 143 9.94 -22.80 44.30
C GLY A 143 8.88 -23.38 43.35
N PRO A 144 8.19 -24.48 43.70
CA PRO A 144 6.98 -24.89 43.00
C PRO A 144 5.86 -23.92 43.38
N THR A 145 4.91 -23.73 42.47
CA THR A 145 3.67 -22.94 42.63
C THR A 145 3.78 -21.43 42.37
N SER A 146 3.74 -21.07 41.10
CA SER A 146 2.71 -20.14 40.65
C SER A 146 2.17 -20.65 39.32
N TYR A 147 0.89 -21.04 39.31
CA TYR A 147 0.04 -21.17 38.13
C TYR A 147 -0.15 -19.80 37.47
N GLY A 148 0.96 -19.15 37.11
CA GLY A 148 0.98 -17.88 36.42
C GLY A 148 0.70 -18.16 34.96
N THR A 149 -0.58 -18.13 34.59
CA THR A 149 -1.08 -17.89 33.23
C THR A 149 -0.07 -18.26 32.15
N GLU A 150 0.22 -19.55 32.00
CA GLU A 150 0.73 -20.07 30.74
C GLU A 150 -0.43 -19.83 29.78
N THR A 151 -0.48 -18.64 29.19
CA THR A 151 -1.25 -18.40 27.99
C THR A 151 -0.79 -19.50 27.05
N ALA A 152 -1.67 -20.49 26.85
CA ALA A 152 -1.43 -21.61 25.95
C ALA A 152 -0.70 -21.05 24.71
N PRO A 153 0.47 -21.59 24.35
CA PRO A 153 1.40 -20.97 23.41
C PRO A 153 0.60 -20.40 22.26
N HIS A 154 0.52 -19.07 22.20
CA HIS A 154 -0.47 -18.36 21.40
C HIS A 154 -0.46 -18.96 20.01
N SER A 155 -1.53 -19.68 19.66
CA SER A 155 -1.56 -20.37 18.38
C SER A 155 -1.35 -19.30 17.31
N LEU A 156 -0.29 -19.45 16.51
CA LEU A 156 0.13 -18.45 15.53
C LEU A 156 -1.03 -18.03 14.63
N PHE A 157 -1.95 -18.97 14.44
CA PHE A 157 -3.19 -18.87 13.71
C PHE A 157 -4.37 -18.92 14.67
N CYS A 158 -5.46 -18.25 14.30
CA CYS A 158 -6.75 -18.42 14.95
C CYS A 158 -7.22 -19.89 14.86
N LEU A 159 -8.00 -20.38 15.84
CA LEU A 159 -8.49 -21.77 15.80
C LEU A 159 -9.29 -22.09 14.53
N TYR A 160 -10.15 -21.18 14.07
CA TYR A 160 -10.87 -21.38 12.82
C TYR A 160 -9.93 -21.46 11.60
N ALA A 161 -8.84 -20.70 11.61
CA ALA A 161 -7.83 -20.79 10.55
C ALA A 161 -7.13 -22.15 10.56
N LEU A 162 -6.75 -22.65 11.75
CA LEU A 162 -6.17 -23.99 11.93
C LEU A 162 -7.12 -25.09 11.46
N ASP A 163 -8.41 -24.97 11.75
CA ASP A 163 -9.41 -25.93 11.29
C ASP A 163 -9.48 -25.99 9.77
N LEU A 164 -9.47 -24.84 9.08
CA LEU A 164 -9.43 -24.79 7.61
C LEU A 164 -8.12 -25.32 7.04
N GLN A 165 -6.99 -25.16 7.73
CA GLN A 165 -5.71 -25.76 7.34
C GLN A 165 -5.75 -27.30 7.44
N ARG A 166 -6.42 -27.84 8.47
CA ARG A 166 -6.55 -29.30 8.70
C ARG A 166 -7.60 -29.97 7.84
N HIS A 167 -8.63 -29.23 7.42
CA HIS A 167 -9.76 -29.76 6.67
C HIS A 167 -9.93 -29.01 5.35
N PRO A 168 -9.17 -29.37 4.30
CA PRO A 168 -9.19 -28.64 3.04
C PRO A 168 -10.57 -28.60 2.37
N SER A 169 -11.38 -29.64 2.55
CA SER A 169 -12.76 -29.73 2.02
C SER A 169 -13.80 -28.92 2.82
N GLN A 170 -13.44 -28.37 3.99
CA GLN A 170 -14.38 -27.60 4.81
C GLN A 170 -14.75 -26.30 4.11
N THR A 171 -16.04 -26.03 3.91
CA THR A 171 -16.51 -24.78 3.30
C THR A 171 -16.27 -23.57 4.20
N LEU A 172 -16.06 -22.39 3.61
CA LEU A 172 -16.01 -21.13 4.37
C LEU A 172 -17.38 -20.83 5.02
N ALA A 173 -17.34 -20.30 6.24
CA ALA A 173 -18.54 -19.82 6.94
C ALA A 173 -19.24 -18.69 6.17
N ALA A 174 -20.57 -18.61 6.28
CA ALA A 174 -21.38 -17.60 5.59
C ALA A 174 -20.96 -16.15 5.95
N SER A 175 -20.48 -15.92 7.18
CA SER A 175 -19.97 -14.62 7.63
C SER A 175 -18.74 -14.13 6.86
N LEU A 176 -18.11 -15.00 6.07
CA LEU A 176 -16.94 -14.68 5.25
C LEU A 176 -17.28 -14.53 3.76
N THR A 177 -18.41 -15.08 3.33
CA THR A 177 -18.80 -15.14 1.91
C THR A 177 -19.92 -14.20 1.55
N SER A 178 -20.79 -13.84 2.49
CA SER A 178 -22.04 -13.12 2.22
C SER A 178 -22.08 -11.73 2.85
N ASP A 179 -21.31 -11.51 3.92
CA ASP A 179 -21.31 -10.23 4.62
C ASP A 179 -20.42 -9.20 3.91
N PRO A 180 -20.84 -7.92 3.87
CA PRO A 180 -20.03 -6.84 3.29
C PRO A 180 -18.77 -6.55 4.10
N ASN A 181 -18.77 -6.91 5.38
CA ASN A 181 -17.62 -6.83 6.29
C ASN A 181 -17.31 -8.24 6.83
N PRO A 182 -16.59 -9.07 6.08
CA PRO A 182 -16.28 -10.43 6.47
C PRO A 182 -15.65 -10.51 7.86
N TYR A 183 -16.13 -11.40 8.72
CA TYR A 183 -15.54 -11.62 10.04
C TYR A 183 -15.37 -13.09 10.36
N CYS A 184 -14.33 -13.39 11.14
CA CYS A 184 -14.04 -14.73 11.59
C CYS A 184 -15.11 -15.22 12.59
N PRO A 185 -15.73 -16.40 12.38
CA PRO A 185 -16.76 -16.91 13.28
C PRO A 185 -16.22 -17.27 14.67
N TYR A 186 -14.91 -17.49 14.81
CA TYR A 186 -14.26 -17.83 16.08
C TYR A 186 -13.82 -16.58 16.86
N CYS A 187 -12.78 -15.88 16.41
CA CYS A 187 -12.23 -14.72 17.12
C CYS A 187 -13.01 -13.41 16.90
N LYS A 188 -14.08 -13.43 16.09
CA LYS A 188 -14.94 -12.27 15.75
C LYS A 188 -14.24 -11.09 15.10
N ARG A 189 -12.98 -11.24 14.71
CA ARG A 189 -12.21 -10.22 14.02
C ARG A 189 -12.73 -9.99 12.60
N VAL A 190 -12.88 -8.72 12.24
CA VAL A 190 -13.14 -8.31 10.85
C VAL A 190 -11.90 -8.58 10.01
N LEU A 191 -12.04 -9.40 8.99
CA LEU A 191 -11.00 -9.71 8.02
C LEU A 191 -11.24 -8.77 6.84
N HIS A 192 -10.34 -7.80 6.61
CA HIS A 192 -10.43 -6.81 5.54
C HIS A 192 -10.33 -7.45 4.14
N LEU A 193 -11.33 -8.24 3.79
CA LEU A 193 -11.48 -9.03 2.58
C LEU A 193 -12.73 -8.53 1.86
N SER A 194 -12.69 -8.53 0.55
CA SER A 194 -13.88 -8.34 -0.27
C SER A 194 -14.51 -9.70 -0.55
N ALA A 195 -15.80 -9.87 -0.24
CA ALA A 195 -16.52 -11.11 -0.53
C ALA A 195 -16.50 -11.40 -2.05
N GLY A 196 -16.13 -12.62 -2.43
CA GLY A 196 -16.08 -13.03 -3.84
C GLY A 196 -14.95 -12.38 -4.65
N LYS A 197 -13.93 -11.82 -4.01
CA LYS A 197 -12.71 -11.38 -4.70
C LYS A 197 -11.54 -12.33 -4.46
N SER A 198 -10.54 -12.18 -5.30
CA SER A 198 -9.28 -12.94 -5.27
C SER A 198 -8.13 -12.06 -5.73
N TRP A 199 -6.90 -12.47 -5.43
CA TRP A 199 -5.68 -11.79 -5.89
C TRP A 199 -5.02 -12.59 -7.00
N GLU A 200 -4.49 -11.91 -8.00
CA GLU A 200 -3.66 -12.52 -9.04
C GLU A 200 -2.20 -12.13 -8.83
N ILE A 201 -1.32 -13.14 -8.77
CA ILE A 201 0.13 -12.96 -8.66
C ILE A 201 0.80 -13.57 -9.88
N PHE A 202 1.80 -12.87 -10.43
CA PHE A 202 2.52 -13.30 -11.62
C PHE A 202 3.95 -13.68 -11.25
N LYS A 203 4.38 -14.85 -11.69
CA LYS A 203 5.71 -15.41 -11.44
C LYS A 203 6.36 -15.80 -12.76
N ASP A 204 7.63 -15.45 -12.92
CA ASP A 204 8.46 -15.93 -14.02
C ASP A 204 8.98 -17.33 -13.68
N ASP A 205 8.67 -18.33 -14.50
CA ASP A 205 9.12 -19.72 -14.37
C ASP A 205 9.74 -20.19 -15.68
N GLU A 206 11.05 -20.48 -15.67
CA GLU A 206 11.83 -20.87 -16.86
C GLU A 206 11.64 -19.96 -18.10
N GLY A 207 11.34 -18.67 -17.88
CA GLY A 207 11.10 -17.69 -18.94
C GLY A 207 9.65 -17.61 -19.44
N THR A 208 8.73 -18.35 -18.82
CA THR A 208 7.28 -18.24 -19.02
C THR A 208 6.66 -17.51 -17.83
N GLU A 209 5.84 -16.50 -18.09
CA GLU A 209 5.08 -15.81 -17.03
C GLU A 209 3.83 -16.65 -16.70
N ARG A 210 3.71 -17.07 -15.44
CA ARG A 210 2.60 -17.87 -14.91
C ARG A 210 1.76 -17.02 -13.97
N CYS A 211 0.44 -17.17 -14.03
CA CYS A 211 -0.50 -16.41 -13.21
C CYS A 211 -1.17 -17.33 -12.18
N PHE A 212 -1.12 -16.94 -10.91
CA PHE A 212 -1.75 -17.68 -9.82
C PHE A 212 -2.83 -16.84 -9.18
N ARG A 213 -3.99 -17.44 -8.95
CA ARG A 213 -5.12 -16.83 -8.25
C ARG A 213 -5.16 -17.31 -6.81
N VAL A 214 -4.86 -16.40 -5.90
CA VAL A 214 -4.94 -16.59 -4.45
C VAL A 214 -6.37 -16.34 -3.99
N GLN A 215 -7.01 -17.38 -3.46
CA GLN A 215 -8.39 -17.30 -2.98
C GLN A 215 -8.49 -16.69 -1.57
N ASN A 216 -9.65 -16.12 -1.22
CA ASN A 216 -9.92 -15.65 0.15
C ASN A 216 -9.65 -16.73 1.21
N ARG A 217 -9.88 -18.00 0.88
CA ARG A 217 -9.65 -19.13 1.79
C ARG A 217 -8.19 -19.21 2.27
N PHE A 218 -7.23 -18.97 1.38
CA PHE A 218 -5.81 -18.91 1.72
C PHE A 218 -5.54 -17.81 2.76
N VAL A 219 -6.05 -16.61 2.52
CA VAL A 219 -5.85 -15.47 3.42
C VAL A 219 -6.48 -15.72 4.80
N ILE A 220 -7.64 -16.39 4.83
CA ILE A 220 -8.31 -16.78 6.07
C ILE A 220 -7.50 -17.86 6.81
N LYS A 221 -6.89 -18.84 6.12
CA LYS A 221 -5.96 -19.80 6.76
C LYS A 221 -4.77 -19.10 7.42
N CYS A 222 -4.38 -17.93 6.94
CA CYS A 222 -3.26 -17.16 7.48
C CYS A 222 -3.62 -16.26 8.68
N HIS A 223 -4.89 -16.01 8.98
CA HIS A 223 -5.22 -14.97 9.98
C HIS A 223 -4.89 -15.37 11.42
N ARG A 224 -4.51 -14.37 12.22
CA ARG A 224 -4.14 -14.52 13.64
C ARG A 224 -5.21 -13.97 14.58
N GLU A 225 -5.29 -14.54 15.77
CA GLU A 225 -6.18 -14.08 16.87
C GLU A 225 -5.53 -13.01 17.77
N SER A 226 -4.25 -12.68 17.58
CA SER A 226 -3.53 -11.70 18.41
C SER A 226 -4.22 -10.34 18.47
N ALA A 227 -4.01 -9.59 19.56
CA ALA A 227 -4.54 -8.24 19.78
C ALA A 227 -4.09 -7.26 18.68
N ASP A 228 -2.85 -7.38 18.21
CA ASP A 228 -2.33 -6.59 17.08
C ASP A 228 -2.94 -6.99 15.74
N GLY A 229 -3.61 -8.13 15.73
CA GLY A 229 -4.09 -8.75 14.53
C GLY A 229 -2.97 -9.33 13.67
N GLY A 230 -3.00 -9.01 12.38
CA GLY A 230 -2.11 -9.57 11.36
C GLY A 230 -2.46 -10.96 10.83
N TYR A 231 -1.55 -11.45 10.01
CA TYR A 231 -1.58 -12.69 9.25
C TYR A 231 -0.21 -13.39 9.36
N SER A 232 -0.18 -14.69 9.59
CA SER A 232 1.03 -15.52 9.54
C SER A 232 1.03 -16.30 8.23
N CYS A 233 2.13 -16.27 7.47
CA CYS A 233 2.19 -16.98 6.19
C CYS A 233 2.21 -18.50 6.40
N ILE A 234 1.19 -19.21 5.90
CA ILE A 234 1.13 -20.67 6.02
C ILE A 234 2.25 -21.36 5.23
N LEU A 235 2.71 -20.76 4.14
CA LEU A 235 3.79 -21.31 3.31
C LEU A 235 5.13 -21.28 4.09
N CYS A 236 5.48 -20.13 4.70
CA CYS A 236 6.66 -20.06 5.58
C CYS A 236 6.60 -21.07 6.73
N SER A 237 5.43 -21.22 7.36
CA SER A 237 5.27 -22.15 8.48
C SER A 237 5.47 -23.62 8.10
N ARG A 238 5.25 -23.98 6.83
CA ARG A 238 5.48 -25.34 6.32
C ARG A 238 6.91 -25.55 5.84
N ALA A 239 7.56 -24.51 5.33
CA ALA A 239 8.92 -24.57 4.78
C ALA A 239 10.03 -24.59 5.86
N ASP A 240 9.67 -24.61 7.15
CA ASP A 240 10.60 -24.44 8.29
C ASP A 240 11.45 -23.16 8.16
N ALA A 241 10.96 -22.17 7.40
CA ALA A 241 11.67 -20.94 7.07
C ALA A 241 11.51 -19.86 8.15
N GLY A 242 11.03 -20.24 9.33
CA GLY A 242 10.59 -19.33 10.37
C GLY A 242 9.19 -18.74 10.11
N GLU A 243 8.66 -18.08 11.13
CA GLU A 243 7.33 -17.50 11.08
C GLU A 243 7.38 -16.07 10.55
N THR A 244 6.82 -15.84 9.37
CA THR A 244 6.65 -14.48 8.85
C THR A 244 5.25 -13.96 9.18
N VAL A 245 5.19 -12.84 9.90
CA VAL A 245 3.95 -12.14 10.26
C VAL A 245 3.79 -10.87 9.43
N CYS A 246 2.67 -10.78 8.73
CA CYS A 246 2.24 -9.64 7.92
C CYS A 246 1.16 -8.83 8.68
N GLY A 247 1.24 -7.50 8.61
CA GLY A 247 0.30 -6.63 9.33
C GLY A 247 -1.13 -6.65 8.76
N ASP A 248 -1.25 -6.77 7.43
CA ASP A 248 -2.53 -6.78 6.72
C ASP A 248 -2.52 -7.77 5.53
N VAL A 249 -3.65 -7.82 4.81
CA VAL A 249 -3.83 -8.73 3.67
C VAL A 249 -2.88 -8.36 2.52
N LYS A 250 -2.70 -7.07 2.24
CA LYS A 250 -1.81 -6.61 1.16
C LYS A 250 -0.37 -7.02 1.44
N ALA A 251 0.11 -6.82 2.66
CA ALA A 251 1.42 -7.26 3.11
C ALA A 251 1.59 -8.79 2.98
N LEU A 252 0.54 -9.57 3.30
CA LEU A 252 0.55 -11.02 3.11
C LEU A 252 0.68 -11.40 1.63
N ILE A 253 -0.16 -10.85 0.76
CA ILE A 253 -0.13 -11.16 -0.69
C ILE A 253 1.23 -10.76 -1.29
N ARG A 254 1.74 -9.59 -0.93
CA ARG A 254 3.07 -9.13 -1.36
C ARG A 254 4.18 -10.06 -0.88
N HIS A 255 4.13 -10.51 0.37
CA HIS A 255 5.10 -11.45 0.93
C HIS A 255 5.06 -12.79 0.17
N VAL A 256 3.87 -13.34 -0.07
CA VAL A 256 3.68 -14.55 -0.88
C VAL A 256 4.27 -14.38 -2.28
N TRP A 257 4.00 -13.25 -2.93
CA TRP A 257 4.52 -12.97 -4.25
C TRP A 257 6.05 -12.75 -4.29
N MET A 258 6.66 -12.22 -3.23
CA MET A 258 8.10 -11.96 -3.21
C MET A 258 8.92 -13.17 -2.79
N ASP A 259 8.46 -13.90 -1.79
CA ASP A 259 9.30 -14.84 -1.03
C ASP A 259 9.00 -16.31 -1.32
N HIS A 260 7.84 -16.63 -1.90
CA HIS A 260 7.49 -18.01 -2.24
C HIS A 260 7.63 -18.29 -3.73
N ASP A 261 8.18 -19.45 -4.10
CA ASP A 261 8.40 -19.81 -5.49
C ASP A 261 7.16 -20.42 -6.15
N VAL A 262 7.27 -20.78 -7.43
CA VAL A 262 6.15 -21.38 -8.17
C VAL A 262 5.79 -22.76 -7.63
N GLY A 263 6.76 -23.57 -7.22
CA GLY A 263 6.51 -24.91 -6.71
C GLY A 263 5.71 -24.88 -5.40
N GLU A 264 6.01 -23.95 -4.50
CA GLU A 264 5.25 -23.76 -3.26
C GLU A 264 3.82 -23.29 -3.51
N LEU A 265 3.60 -22.43 -4.52
CA LEU A 265 2.27 -21.96 -4.91
C LEU A 265 1.42 -23.07 -5.53
N GLU A 266 2.01 -23.95 -6.34
CA GLU A 266 1.32 -25.12 -6.92
C GLU A 266 0.86 -26.14 -5.86
N LEU A 267 1.60 -26.25 -4.77
CA LEU A 267 1.30 -27.19 -3.67
C LEU A 267 0.17 -26.70 -2.77
N GLU A 268 -0.18 -25.41 -2.79
CA GLU A 268 -1.27 -24.88 -1.97
C GLU A 268 -2.61 -24.92 -2.71
N GLU A 269 -3.53 -25.74 -2.23
CA GLU A 269 -4.84 -25.98 -2.86
C GLU A 269 -5.71 -24.73 -3.02
N ASP A 270 -5.52 -23.73 -2.16
CA ASP A 270 -6.25 -22.45 -2.22
C ASP A 270 -5.59 -21.42 -3.16
N VAL A 271 -4.48 -21.78 -3.80
CA VAL A 271 -3.78 -21.00 -4.82
C VAL A 271 -3.88 -21.76 -6.14
N GLY A 272 -4.78 -21.31 -7.01
CA GLY A 272 -5.00 -21.97 -8.29
C GLY A 272 -4.21 -21.30 -9.41
N GLU A 273 -3.46 -22.06 -10.20
CA GLU A 273 -2.88 -21.53 -11.44
C GLU A 273 -4.01 -21.18 -12.42
N LEU A 274 -4.03 -19.93 -12.84
CA LEU A 274 -4.82 -19.51 -13.98
C LEU A 274 -4.01 -19.85 -15.22
N VAL A 275 -4.25 -21.05 -15.75
CA VAL A 275 -3.91 -21.35 -17.14
C VAL A 275 -4.73 -20.39 -17.98
N GLU A 276 -4.15 -19.24 -18.31
CA GLU A 276 -4.70 -18.34 -19.31
C GLU A 276 -4.84 -19.23 -20.54
N LYS A 277 -6.08 -19.67 -20.81
CA LYS A 277 -6.40 -20.24 -22.10
C LYS A 277 -6.12 -19.08 -23.01
N VAL A 278 -4.92 -19.09 -23.60
CA VAL A 278 -4.56 -18.26 -24.72
C VAL A 278 -5.71 -18.55 -25.66
N HIS A 279 -6.69 -17.65 -25.68
CA HIS A 279 -7.56 -17.53 -26.80
C HIS A 279 -6.55 -17.18 -27.86
N SER A 280 -6.08 -18.23 -28.54
CA SER A 280 -5.70 -18.21 -29.91
C SER A 280 -6.94 -17.66 -30.62
N GLN A 281 -7.15 -16.35 -30.46
CA GLN A 281 -7.80 -15.54 -31.46
C GLN A 281 -6.96 -15.85 -32.68
N ARG A 282 -7.48 -16.81 -33.43
CA ARG A 282 -7.04 -17.22 -34.72
C ARG A 282 -6.55 -15.96 -35.40
N ARG A 283 -5.24 -15.85 -35.51
CA ARG A 283 -4.62 -15.03 -36.54
C ARG A 283 -4.82 -15.76 -37.87
N ASP A 284 -6.09 -16.06 -38.18
CA ASP A 284 -6.59 -16.30 -39.54
C ASP A 284 -6.77 -14.93 -40.15
N SER A 285 -5.64 -14.31 -40.45
CA SER A 285 -5.50 -13.20 -41.38
C SER A 285 -4.05 -13.36 -41.82
N GLY A 286 -3.80 -14.25 -42.77
CA GLY A 286 -4.20 -13.98 -44.14
C GLY A 286 -2.96 -13.37 -44.79
N MET A 287 -2.45 -14.10 -45.77
CA MET A 287 -1.25 -13.82 -46.54
C MET A 287 -1.11 -12.35 -46.95
N SER A 288 0.09 -11.80 -46.81
CA SER A 288 0.69 -11.05 -47.91
C SER A 288 2.20 -11.10 -47.77
N PHE A 289 2.81 -11.99 -48.56
CA PHE A 289 4.20 -11.89 -48.95
C PHE A 289 4.41 -10.52 -49.62
N SER A 290 5.24 -9.68 -49.03
CA SER A 290 6.03 -8.73 -49.81
C SER A 290 7.48 -8.92 -49.40
N GLU A 291 8.22 -9.57 -50.29
CA GLU A 291 9.67 -9.55 -50.28
C GLU A 291 10.15 -8.10 -50.19
N SER A 292 10.97 -7.78 -49.20
CA SER A 292 11.83 -6.61 -49.28
C SER A 292 13.14 -6.91 -48.59
N ARG A 293 14.15 -6.96 -49.46
CA ARG A 293 15.55 -7.23 -49.21
C ARG A 293 16.15 -6.15 -48.31
N GLY A 294 17.01 -6.60 -47.40
CA GLY A 294 18.20 -5.88 -46.99
C GLY A 294 18.04 -5.01 -45.74
N SER A 295 18.66 -5.43 -44.63
CA SER A 295 19.65 -4.61 -43.94
C SER A 295 20.29 -5.42 -42.81
N ARG A 296 21.55 -5.80 -43.01
CA ARG A 296 22.42 -6.36 -41.97
C ARG A 296 22.94 -5.18 -41.13
N ARG A 297 22.46 -5.02 -39.89
CA ARG A 297 23.22 -4.31 -38.85
C ARG A 297 23.09 -5.04 -37.51
N SER A 298 24.25 -5.11 -36.88
CA SER A 298 24.67 -6.00 -35.80
C SER A 298 23.90 -5.77 -34.51
N ALA A 299 23.46 -6.85 -33.87
CA ALA A 299 22.83 -6.84 -32.56
C ALA A 299 23.89 -6.80 -31.46
N SER A 300 23.88 -5.73 -30.66
CA SER A 300 24.61 -5.64 -29.40
C SER A 300 23.76 -6.24 -28.28
N LEU A 301 24.26 -7.32 -27.69
CA LEU A 301 23.71 -7.97 -26.50
C LEU A 301 23.97 -7.08 -25.27
N GLY A 302 23.11 -6.09 -25.05
CA GLY A 302 23.10 -5.33 -23.80
C GLY A 302 22.33 -6.07 -22.71
N PRO A 303 22.80 -6.07 -21.44
CA PRO A 303 22.11 -6.72 -20.34
C PRO A 303 20.76 -6.04 -20.08
N SER A 304 19.69 -6.79 -20.31
CA SER A 304 18.32 -6.32 -20.17
C SER A 304 18.00 -6.11 -18.69
N ARG A 305 17.96 -4.85 -18.25
CA ARG A 305 17.45 -4.49 -16.92
C ARG A 305 15.94 -4.71 -16.93
N ARG A 306 15.50 -5.84 -16.37
CA ARG A 306 14.08 -6.17 -16.17
C ARG A 306 13.44 -5.03 -15.35
N GLY A 307 12.58 -4.27 -16.03
CA GLY A 307 11.76 -3.25 -15.40
C GLY A 307 10.81 -3.92 -14.42
N ARG A 308 10.92 -3.54 -13.15
CA ARG A 308 10.10 -3.99 -12.05
C ARG A 308 8.65 -3.51 -12.29
N ARG A 309 7.81 -4.35 -12.91
CA ARG A 309 6.37 -4.11 -13.01
C ARG A 309 5.76 -4.15 -11.59
N LYS A 310 4.59 -3.53 -11.42
CA LYS A 310 3.86 -3.41 -10.15
C LYS A 310 2.72 -4.44 -10.19
N PHE A 311 2.68 -5.36 -9.23
CA PHE A 311 1.98 -6.66 -9.34
C PHE A 311 0.96 -6.89 -8.22
N GLU A 312 -0.06 -6.05 -8.12
CA GLU A 312 -1.23 -6.37 -7.29
C GLU A 312 -2.47 -5.89 -8.03
N ARG A 313 -3.22 -6.81 -8.65
CA ARG A 313 -4.57 -6.53 -9.12
C ARG A 313 -5.53 -7.35 -8.30
N GLU A 314 -6.41 -6.68 -7.56
CA GLU A 314 -7.58 -7.33 -6.98
C GLU A 314 -8.54 -7.63 -8.14
N VAL A 315 -8.96 -8.89 -8.28
CA VAL A 315 -9.83 -9.32 -9.36
C VAL A 315 -11.09 -9.93 -8.77
N ASP A 316 -12.25 -9.48 -9.25
CA ASP A 316 -13.52 -10.09 -8.90
C ASP A 316 -13.52 -11.55 -9.37
N SER A 317 -13.77 -12.46 -8.44
CA SER A 317 -13.91 -13.87 -8.78
C SER A 317 -15.17 -14.02 -9.61
N LEU A 318 -15.01 -14.29 -10.91
CA LEU A 318 -16.13 -14.74 -11.72
C LEU A 318 -16.67 -16.03 -11.08
N VAL A 319 -17.86 -15.94 -10.48
CA VAL A 319 -18.60 -17.10 -10.00
C VAL A 319 -18.91 -17.94 -11.22
N VAL A 320 -18.09 -18.97 -11.46
CA VAL A 320 -18.38 -19.98 -12.46
C VAL A 320 -19.61 -20.72 -11.95
N ARG A 321 -20.78 -20.31 -12.43
CA ARG A 321 -22.05 -20.95 -12.10
C ARG A 321 -21.91 -22.41 -12.57
N PRO A 322 -22.01 -23.42 -11.68
CA PRO A 322 -21.98 -24.79 -12.12
C PRO A 322 -23.12 -25.01 -13.13
N PRO A 323 -22.89 -25.76 -14.21
CA PRO A 323 -23.94 -26.05 -15.18
C PRO A 323 -25.13 -26.66 -14.42
N PRO A 324 -26.37 -26.28 -14.76
CA PRO A 324 -27.54 -26.83 -14.11
C PRO A 324 -27.46 -28.36 -14.19
N LEU A 325 -27.53 -29.01 -13.03
CA LEU A 325 -27.66 -30.46 -12.94
C LEU A 325 -28.88 -30.82 -13.79
N ARG A 326 -28.64 -31.57 -14.87
CA ARG A 326 -29.74 -32.12 -15.66
C ARG A 326 -30.39 -33.17 -14.78
N ASP A 327 -31.62 -32.92 -14.37
CA ASP A 327 -32.46 -33.94 -13.73
C ASP A 327 -32.52 -35.14 -14.68
N THR A 328 -31.92 -36.25 -14.25
CA THR A 328 -32.05 -37.58 -14.88
C THR A 328 -33.21 -38.33 -14.27
#